data_AF-A0A5J4UUS6-F1
#
_entry.id   AF-A0A5J4UUS6-F1
#
_cell.length_a   1.000
_cell.length_b   1.000
_cell.length_c   1.000
_cell.angle_alpha   90.00
_cell.angle_beta   90.00
_cell.angle_gamma   90.00
#
_symmetry.space_group_name_H-M   'P 1'
#
loop_
_entity.id
_entity.type
_entity.pdbx_description
1 polymer ?
#
loop_
_entity_poly.entity_id
_entity_poly.type
_entity_poly.pdbx_seq_one_letter_code
_entity_poly.pdbx_strand_id
1 'polypeptide(L)'
;NGEIAIDALNQTWKMELPWIHPPIPLLPAVLKKFREEQIEAMIIAPLWPGQIWYTELVNENAQSLMLGWSNEIPKPGTSLIKKNLNLLPGKIYCFLMDRRPGRKGDSRERF
;
A
#
# COMPACT_ATOMS: atom_id res chain seq x y z
N ASN A 1 -7.54 -29.02 -7.47
CA ASN A 1 -8.28 -27.87 -6.94
C ASN A 1 -8.19 -26.72 -7.91
N GLY A 2 -9.30 -26.31 -8.52
CA GLY A 2 -9.35 -25.08 -9.29
C GLY A 2 -9.48 -23.91 -8.33
N GLU A 3 -8.39 -23.21 -8.07
CA GLU A 3 -8.44 -21.94 -7.36
C GLU A 3 -8.99 -20.88 -8.31
N ILE A 4 -10.08 -20.22 -7.91
CA ILE A 4 -10.64 -19.08 -8.66
C ILE A 4 -9.95 -17.84 -8.11
N ALA A 5 -9.11 -17.21 -8.95
CA ALA A 5 -8.58 -15.89 -8.66
C ALA A 5 -9.57 -14.83 -9.15
N ILE A 6 -9.93 -13.89 -8.26
CA ILE A 6 -10.76 -12.72 -8.61
C ILE A 6 -9.88 -11.48 -8.52
N ASP A 7 -9.97 -10.60 -9.51
CA ASP A 7 -9.27 -9.32 -9.49
C ASP A 7 -9.83 -8.41 -8.38
N ALA A 8 -8.99 -8.13 -7.38
CA ALA A 8 -9.33 -7.29 -6.24
C ALA A 8 -9.65 -5.83 -6.65
N LEU A 9 -9.10 -5.32 -7.76
CA LEU A 9 -9.37 -3.96 -8.23
C LEU A 9 -10.79 -3.81 -8.78
N ASN A 10 -11.42 -4.91 -9.20
CA ASN A 10 -12.80 -4.94 -9.72
C ASN A 10 -13.84 -5.18 -8.61
N GLN A 11 -13.42 -5.42 -7.37
CA GLN A 11 -14.33 -5.59 -6.24
C GLN A 11 -14.53 -4.28 -5.49
N THR A 12 -15.70 -4.09 -4.89
CA THR A 12 -15.97 -2.96 -3.98
C THR A 12 -15.27 -3.22 -2.64
N TRP A 13 -14.54 -2.23 -2.13
CA TRP A 13 -13.79 -2.30 -0.87
C TRP A 13 -14.55 -1.73 0.33
N LYS A 14 -15.86 -1.49 0.18
CA LYS A 14 -16.78 -0.99 1.23
C LYS A 14 -17.11 -2.01 2.35
N MET A 15 -16.34 -3.07 2.50
CA MET A 15 -16.43 -3.96 3.67
C MET A 15 -15.80 -3.26 4.89
N GLU A 16 -15.73 -3.94 6.04
CA GLU A 16 -14.86 -3.49 7.14
C GLU A 16 -13.39 -3.39 6.67
N LEU A 17 -12.51 -2.84 7.52
CA LEU A 17 -11.13 -2.43 7.20
C LEU A 17 -10.33 -3.39 6.28
N PRO A 18 -10.17 -3.10 4.97
CA PRO A 18 -9.43 -3.96 4.05
C PRO A 18 -7.94 -4.00 4.38
N TRP A 19 -7.36 -5.20 4.34
CA TRP A 19 -5.91 -5.41 4.45
C TRP A 19 -5.33 -5.69 3.07
N ILE A 20 -4.51 -4.77 2.57
CA ILE A 20 -4.06 -4.72 1.19
C ILE A 20 -2.53 -4.83 1.14
N HIS A 21 -2.03 -5.91 0.55
CA HIS A 21 -0.61 -6.12 0.27
C HIS A 21 -0.40 -6.29 -1.23
N PRO A 22 -0.37 -5.19 -2.00
CA PRO A 22 -0.36 -5.28 -3.44
C PRO A 22 1.06 -5.51 -3.97
N PRO A 23 1.21 -6.15 -5.14
CA PRO A 23 2.44 -6.05 -5.90
C PRO A 23 2.81 -4.57 -6.09
N ILE A 24 4.09 -4.23 -5.88
CA ILE A 24 4.58 -2.83 -5.94
C ILE A 24 4.12 -2.09 -7.22
N PRO A 25 4.15 -2.70 -8.43
CA PRO A 25 3.66 -2.03 -9.64
C PRO A 25 2.18 -1.66 -9.63
N LEU A 26 1.36 -2.33 -8.81
CA LEU A 26 -0.08 -2.08 -8.68
C LEU A 26 -0.42 -1.10 -7.55
N LEU A 27 0.54 -0.70 -6.73
CA LEU A 27 0.32 0.23 -5.62
C LEU A 27 -0.34 1.55 -6.07
N PRO A 28 0.03 2.18 -7.21
CA PRO A 28 -0.68 3.37 -7.70
C PRO A 28 -2.16 3.13 -8.01
N ALA A 29 -2.50 1.96 -8.58
CA ALA A 29 -3.89 1.60 -8.89
C ALA A 29 -4.69 1.36 -7.59
N VAL A 30 -4.06 0.74 -6.59
CA VAL A 30 -4.64 0.55 -5.27
C VAL A 30 -4.93 1.88 -4.58
N LEU A 31 -3.97 2.81 -4.58
CA LEU A 31 -4.15 4.13 -3.97
C LEU A 31 -5.22 4.96 -4.70
N LYS A 32 -5.27 4.87 -6.03
CA LYS A 32 -6.36 5.47 -6.82
C LYS A 32 -7.73 4.95 -6.38
N LYS A 33 -7.88 3.63 -6.23
CA LYS A 33 -9.14 3.02 -5.81
C LYS A 33 -9.50 3.34 -4.36
N PHE A 34 -8.53 3.29 -3.44
CA PHE A 34 -8.67 3.75 -2.06
C PHE A 34 -9.22 5.19 -2.01
N ARG A 35 -8.67 6.07 -2.84
CA ARG A 35 -9.13 7.46 -2.96
C ARG A 35 -10.57 7.56 -3.48
N GLU A 36 -10.88 6.85 -4.56
CA GLU A 36 -12.18 6.89 -5.23
C GLU A 36 -13.29 6.31 -4.35
N GLU A 37 -12.99 5.29 -3.55
CA GLU A 37 -13.97 4.67 -2.65
C GLU A 37 -14.08 5.33 -1.27
N GLN A 38 -13.16 6.24 -0.92
CA GLN A 38 -13.17 7.01 0.33
C GLN A 38 -13.30 6.11 1.59
N ILE A 39 -12.49 5.07 1.64
CA ILE A 39 -12.52 4.07 2.71
C ILE A 39 -11.42 4.30 3.74
N GLU A 40 -11.46 3.49 4.79
CA GLU A 40 -10.31 3.22 5.66
C GLU A 40 -9.68 1.90 5.21
N ALA A 41 -8.35 1.80 5.15
CA ALA A 41 -7.65 0.59 4.74
C ALA A 41 -6.27 0.46 5.41
N MET A 42 -5.84 -0.78 5.64
CA MET A 42 -4.46 -1.11 5.98
C MET A 42 -3.70 -1.46 4.71
N ILE A 43 -2.69 -0.68 4.34
CA ILE A 43 -1.89 -0.89 3.12
C ILE A 43 -0.45 -1.18 3.50
N ILE A 44 0.09 -2.31 3.04
CA ILE A 44 1.51 -2.64 3.15
C ILE A 44 2.23 -2.16 1.91
N ALA A 45 3.16 -1.22 2.07
CA ALA A 45 3.88 -0.62 0.97
C ALA A 45 5.31 -0.18 1.35
N PRO A 46 6.23 -0.12 0.37
CA PRO A 46 7.52 0.52 0.59
C PRO A 46 7.38 2.05 0.70
N LEU A 47 8.07 2.64 1.68
CA LEU A 47 8.23 4.09 1.77
C LEU A 47 9.53 4.51 1.07
N TRP A 48 9.45 4.79 -0.23
CA TRP A 48 10.60 5.21 -1.05
C TRP A 48 10.43 6.67 -1.50
N PRO A 49 11.26 7.60 -0.98
CA PRO A 49 11.29 8.97 -1.48
C PRO A 49 11.56 8.99 -2.99
N GLY A 50 10.79 9.78 -3.74
CA GLY A 50 10.90 9.89 -5.20
C GLY A 50 10.00 8.96 -6.01
N GLN A 51 9.26 8.05 -5.36
CA GLN A 51 8.20 7.29 -6.04
C GLN A 51 6.91 8.08 -6.10
N ILE A 52 6.14 7.88 -7.18
CA ILE A 52 4.89 8.61 -7.43
C ILE A 52 3.85 8.44 -6.31
N TRP A 53 3.88 7.31 -5.61
CA TRP A 53 2.96 7.00 -4.51
C TRP A 53 3.38 7.61 -3.18
N TYR A 54 4.62 8.13 -3.05
CA TYR A 54 5.17 8.59 -1.77
C TYR A 54 4.26 9.64 -1.10
N THR A 55 3.91 10.69 -1.82
CA THR A 55 3.12 11.81 -1.28
C THR A 55 1.72 11.37 -0.85
N GLU A 56 1.09 10.47 -1.62
CA GLU A 56 -0.24 9.96 -1.27
C GLU A 56 -0.16 9.04 -0.05
N LEU A 57 0.88 8.19 0.06
CA LEU A 57 1.08 7.41 1.27
C LEU A 57 1.24 8.29 2.51
N VAL A 58 2.07 9.34 2.43
CA VAL A 58 2.36 10.21 3.58
C VAL A 58 1.16 11.09 3.96
N ASN A 59 0.41 11.60 2.99
CA ASN A 59 -0.69 12.53 3.26
C ASN A 59 -1.94 11.85 3.83
N GLU A 60 -2.22 10.62 3.39
CA GLU A 60 -3.43 9.88 3.80
C GLU A 60 -3.14 8.93 4.98
N ASN A 61 -1.89 8.87 5.44
CA ASN A 61 -1.48 8.07 6.58
C ASN A 61 -2.05 8.63 7.89
N ALA A 62 -2.82 7.82 8.60
CA ALA A 62 -3.24 8.10 9.96
C ALA A 62 -2.27 7.53 10.99
N GLN A 63 -1.75 6.31 10.74
CA GLN A 63 -0.80 5.61 11.61
C GLN A 63 0.04 4.64 10.79
N SER A 64 1.32 4.47 11.11
CA SER A 64 2.17 3.53 10.38
C SER A 64 3.08 2.73 11.30
N LEU A 65 3.28 1.45 10.98
CA LEU A 65 4.21 0.53 11.65
C LEU A 65 5.30 0.09 10.68
N MET A 66 6.56 0.21 11.07
CA MET A 66 7.70 -0.32 10.31
C MET A 66 7.74 -1.84 10.44
N LEU A 67 7.66 -2.56 9.33
CA LEU A 67 7.65 -4.03 9.30
C LEU A 67 9.04 -4.63 9.13
N GLY A 68 9.90 -3.98 8.34
CA GLY A 68 11.27 -4.44 8.08
C GLY A 68 11.86 -3.81 6.83
N TRP A 69 12.99 -4.34 6.38
CA TRP A 69 13.66 -3.89 5.17
C TRP A 69 13.09 -4.55 3.90
N SER A 70 13.21 -3.89 2.76
CA SER A 70 12.67 -4.35 1.47
C SER A 70 13.31 -5.64 0.93
N ASN A 71 14.48 -6.02 1.45
CA ASN A 71 15.14 -7.29 1.18
C ASN A 71 14.66 -8.44 2.09
N GLU A 72 13.89 -8.14 3.14
CA GLU A 72 13.44 -9.12 4.14
C GLU A 72 11.95 -9.45 3.99
N ILE A 73 11.12 -8.45 3.65
CA ILE A 73 9.66 -8.57 3.71
C ILE A 73 9.06 -9.12 2.39
N PRO A 74 9.14 -8.42 1.24
CA PRO A 74 8.62 -8.95 -0.02
C PRO A 74 9.60 -9.95 -0.63
N LYS A 75 9.08 -11.13 -1.02
CA LYS A 75 9.85 -12.10 -1.82
C LYS A 75 9.96 -11.59 -3.28
N PRO A 76 11.15 -11.67 -3.91
CA PRO A 76 11.29 -11.35 -5.32
C PRO A 76 10.36 -12.19 -6.20
N GLY A 77 9.62 -11.55 -7.10
CA GLY A 77 8.81 -12.26 -8.08
C GLY A 77 9.68 -12.94 -9.15
N THR A 78 9.14 -13.96 -9.82
CA THR A 78 9.86 -14.74 -10.85
C THR A 78 10.52 -13.87 -11.94
N SER A 79 9.88 -12.76 -12.31
CA SER A 79 10.42 -11.79 -13.28
C SER A 79 11.67 -11.07 -12.78
N LEU A 80 11.72 -10.67 -11.50
CA LEU A 80 12.91 -10.07 -10.90
C LEU A 80 14.07 -11.06 -10.88
N ILE A 81 13.78 -12.29 -10.44
CA ILE A 81 14.77 -13.38 -10.36
C ILE A 81 15.39 -13.65 -11.74
N LYS A 82 14.54 -13.82 -12.77
CA LYS A 82 15.00 -14.07 -14.15
C LYS A 82 15.88 -12.94 -14.72
N LYS A 83 15.67 -11.71 -14.27
CA LYS A 83 16.41 -10.53 -14.73
C LYS A 83 17.59 -10.16 -13.83
N ASN A 84 17.84 -10.93 -12.76
CA ASN A 84 18.83 -10.62 -11.73
C ASN A 84 18.67 -9.18 -11.19
N LEU A 85 17.42 -8.74 -11.02
CA LEU A 85 17.08 -7.42 -10.49
C LEU A 85 16.71 -7.53 -9.01
N ASN A 86 17.08 -6.51 -8.25
CA ASN A 86 16.68 -6.35 -6.85
C ASN A 86 15.63 -5.25 -6.71
N LEU A 87 14.86 -5.29 -5.62
CA LEU A 87 14.02 -4.17 -5.22
C LEU A 87 14.91 -3.01 -4.77
N LEU A 88 14.37 -1.78 -4.86
CA LEU A 88 15.04 -0.64 -4.28
C LEU A 88 15.23 -0.86 -2.76
N PRO A 89 16.38 -0.49 -2.20
CA PRO A 89 16.58 -0.57 -0.76
C PRO A 89 15.64 0.41 -0.06
N GLY A 90 15.00 -0.02 1.01
CA GLY A 90 14.19 0.87 1.85
C GLY A 90 13.35 0.12 2.86
N LYS A 91 12.55 0.88 3.62
CA LYS A 91 11.70 0.36 4.69
C LYS A 91 10.32 0.01 4.14
N ILE A 92 9.80 -1.13 4.56
CA ILE A 92 8.41 -1.53 4.34
C ILE A 92 7.60 -1.16 5.57
N TYR A 93 6.44 -0.54 5.34
CA TYR A 93 5.53 -0.13 6.38
C TYR A 93 4.16 -0.75 6.15
N CYS A 94 3.44 -0.99 7.25
CA CYS A 94 2.00 -1.10 7.25
C CYS A 94 1.43 0.27 7.59
N PHE A 95 0.61 0.82 6.71
CA PHE A 95 -0.07 2.10 6.89
C PHE A 95 -1.55 1.87 7.17
N LEU A 96 -2.07 2.48 8.22
CA LEU A 96 -3.49 2.73 8.38
C LEU A 96 -3.82 4.03 7.66
N MET A 97 -4.59 3.93 6.58
CA MET A 97 -5.02 5.07 5.78
C MET A 97 -6.52 5.27 5.95
N ASP A 98 -6.95 6.53 6.03
CA ASP A 98 -8.35 6.85 6.25
C ASP A 98 -8.76 8.08 5.44
N ARG A 99 -9.67 7.86 4.50
CA ARG A 99 -10.22 8.92 3.65
C ARG A 99 -11.73 9.04 3.77
N ARG A 100 -12.33 8.47 4.83
CA ARG A 100 -13.78 8.58 5.07
C ARG A 100 -14.16 10.06 5.27
N PRO A 101 -15.31 10.50 4.73
CA PRO A 101 -15.79 11.86 4.95
C PRO A 101 -16.06 12.11 6.44
N GLY A 102 -15.50 13.19 6.99
CA GLY A 102 -15.69 13.60 8.39
C GLY A 102 -14.41 13.77 9.21
N ARG A 103 -13.27 13.25 8.75
CA ARG A 103 -11.97 13.44 9.42
C ARG A 103 -11.30 14.75 8.99
N LYS A 104 -11.86 15.89 9.43
CA LYS A 104 -11.18 17.19 9.31
C LYS A 104 -10.55 17.54 10.65
N GLY A 105 -9.25 17.29 10.76
CA GLY A 105 -8.42 17.67 11.90
C GLY A 105 -8.17 16.52 12.87
N ASP A 106 -6.98 15.95 12.83
CA ASP A 106 -5.97 16.21 13.85
C ASP A 106 -4.63 15.56 13.44
N SER A 107 -3.53 15.98 14.05
CA SER A 107 -2.14 15.53 13.86
C SER A 107 -1.34 16.17 12.72
N ARG A 108 -1.10 17.48 12.89
CA ARG A 108 0.24 18.01 12.64
C ARG A 108 1.20 17.41 13.67
N GLU A 109 1.88 16.33 13.31
CA GLU A 109 3.26 16.08 13.71
C GLU A 109 3.85 15.17 12.63
N ARG A 110 4.49 15.83 11.65
CA ARG A 110 5.14 15.16 10.52
C ARG A 110 6.60 14.93 10.93
N PHE A 111 7.01 13.66 10.92
CA PHE A 111 8.41 13.24 11.00
C PHE A 111 9.25 13.83 9.87
#